data_AF-A0A840W5R1-F1
#
_entry.id   AF-A0A840W5R1-F1
#
_cell.length_a   1.000
_cell.length_b   1.000
_cell.length_c   1.000
_cell.angle_alpha   90.00
_cell.angle_beta   90.00
_cell.angle_gamma   90.00
#
_symmetry.space_group_name_H-M   'P 1'
#
loop_
_entity.id
_entity.type
_entity.pdbx_description
1 polymer ?
#
loop_
_entity_poly.entity_id
_entity_poly.type
_entity_poly.pdbx_seq_one_letter_code
_entity_poly.pdbx_strand_id
1 'polypeptide(L)' 'MNAYTPQAGDLVRDHDGEIWFVFACEAYPDNLYGINAHYDPGLAGQPIHALETNWGPLRLEHRPT' A
#
# COMPACT_ATOMS: atom_id res chain seq x y z
N MET A 1 1.33 -18.39 -8.05
CA MET A 1 0.62 -17.54 -7.07
C MET A 1 -0.17 -16.53 -7.87
N ASN A 2 -1.47 -16.36 -7.61
CA ASN A 2 -2.22 -15.25 -8.19
C ASN A 2 -1.59 -13.93 -7.70
N ALA A 3 -1.37 -12.98 -8.60
CA ALA A 3 -0.88 -11.66 -8.22
C ALA A 3 -1.91 -11.00 -7.31
N TYR A 4 -1.48 -10.53 -6.14
CA TYR A 4 -2.31 -9.75 -5.24
C TYR A 4 -2.55 -8.37 -5.85
N THR A 5 -3.81 -7.95 -5.97
CA THR A 5 -4.18 -6.59 -6.41
C THR A 5 -4.66 -5.78 -5.20
N PRO A 6 -3.95 -4.69 -4.84
CA PRO A 6 -4.31 -3.84 -3.71
C PRO A 6 -5.67 -3.14 -3.88
N GLN A 7 -6.37 -2.91 -2.77
CA GLN A 7 -7.60 -2.13 -2.68
C GLN A 7 -7.54 -1.15 -1.50
N ALA A 8 -8.29 -0.05 -1.59
CA ALA A 8 -8.44 0.87 -0.47
C ALA A 8 -9.09 0.15 0.72
N GLY A 9 -8.55 0.37 1.92
CA GLY A 9 -8.93 -0.32 3.15
C GLY A 9 -8.05 -1.55 3.46
N ASP A 10 -7.24 -2.02 2.53
CA ASP A 10 -6.36 -3.17 2.77
C ASP A 10 -5.25 -2.82 3.77
N LEU A 11 -4.95 -3.78 4.65
CA LEU A 11 -3.68 -3.86 5.36
C LEU A 11 -2.78 -4.87 4.66
N VAL A 12 -1.61 -4.42 4.22
CA VAL A 12 -0.66 -5.23 3.45
C VAL A 12 0.69 -5.27 4.13
N ARG A 13 1.44 -6.34 3.88
CA ARG A 13 2.83 -6.48 4.28
C ARG A 13 3.74 -6.42 3.06
N ASP A 14 4.80 -5.63 3.17
CA ASP A 14 5.85 -5.55 2.16
C ASP A 14 6.94 -6.63 2.36
N HIS A 15 7.99 -6.59 1.54
CA HIS A 15 9.08 -7.56 1.61
C HIS A 15 10.01 -7.39 2.84
N ASP A 16 10.06 -6.21 3.41
CA ASP A 16 10.82 -5.89 4.64
C ASP A 16 10.04 -6.28 5.91
N GLY A 17 8.74 -6.58 5.75
CA GLY A 17 7.88 -7.03 6.83
C GLY A 17 7.06 -5.89 7.46
N GLU A 18 7.11 -4.68 6.90
CA GLU A 18 6.36 -3.53 7.38
C GLU A 18 4.88 -3.64 6.99
N ILE A 19 4.00 -3.15 7.87
CA ILE A 19 2.55 -3.13 7.65
C ILE A 19 2.14 -1.76 7.11
N TRP A 20 1.45 -1.78 5.97
CA TRP A 20 0.94 -0.61 5.28
C TRP A 20 -0.58 -0.64 5.22
N PHE A 21 -1.20 0.49 5.53
CA PHE A 21 -2.60 0.75 5.25
C PHE A 21 -2.74 1.38 3.86
N VAL A 22 -3.56 0.77 3.02
CA VAL A 22 -3.85 1.24 1.66
C VAL A 22 -5.09 2.11 1.66
N PHE A 23 -5.02 3.28 1.04
CA PHE A 23 -6.14 4.21 0.96
C PHE A 23 -6.24 4.89 -0.40
N ALA A 24 -7.42 5.39 -0.74
CA ALA A 24 -7.65 6.26 -1.89
C ALA A 24 -7.69 7.72 -1.43
N CYS A 25 -7.17 8.64 -2.25
CA CYS A 25 -7.23 10.07 -2.00
C CYS A 25 -8.32 10.71 -2.87
N GLU A 26 -9.20 11.54 -2.30
CA GLU A 26 -10.30 12.19 -3.04
C GLU A 26 -9.80 13.06 -4.20
N ALA A 27 -8.63 13.68 -4.06
CA ALA A 27 -8.03 14.51 -5.11
C ALA A 27 -7.55 13.69 -6.33
N TYR A 28 -7.31 12.39 -6.14
CA TYR A 28 -6.76 11.47 -7.14
C TYR A 28 -7.45 10.10 -7.04
N PRO A 29 -8.73 10.00 -7.45
CA PRO A 29 -9.57 8.83 -7.19
C PRO A 29 -9.09 7.55 -7.89
N ASP A 30 -8.29 7.69 -8.95
CA ASP A 30 -7.72 6.57 -9.70
C ASP A 30 -6.44 5.99 -9.06
N ASN A 31 -5.91 6.63 -8.01
CA ASN A 31 -4.68 6.22 -7.34
C ASN A 31 -4.95 5.67 -5.94
N LEU A 32 -4.24 4.60 -5.60
CA LEU A 32 -4.08 4.11 -4.24
C LEU A 32 -2.76 4.62 -3.66
N TYR A 33 -2.72 4.75 -2.35
CA TYR A 33 -1.58 5.23 -1.57
C TYR A 33 -1.36 4.31 -0.37
N GLY A 34 -0.14 4.35 0.18
CA GLY A 34 0.24 3.63 1.38
C GLY A 34 0.64 4.55 2.51
N ILE A 35 0.33 4.15 3.75
CA ILE A 35 0.92 4.71 4.95
C ILE A 35 1.27 3.59 5.93
N ASN A 36 2.43 3.68 6.58
CA ASN A 36 2.84 2.78 7.66
C ASN A 36 2.94 3.54 8.99
N ALA A 37 3.15 2.81 10.08
CA ALA A 37 3.26 3.39 11.42
C ALA A 37 4.53 4.24 11.61
N HIS A 38 5.59 3.93 10.87
CA HIS A 38 6.87 4.65 10.97
C HIS A 38 6.90 5.99 10.25
N TYR A 39 5.93 6.22 9.35
CA TYR A 39 5.84 7.41 8.51
C TYR A 39 7.15 7.71 7.77
N ASP A 40 7.32 7.12 6.59
CA ASP A 40 8.42 7.48 5.69
C ASP A 40 8.03 8.66 4.79
N PRO A 41 8.65 9.86 4.94
CA PRO A 41 8.31 11.03 4.14
C PRO A 41 8.70 10.91 2.65
N GLY A 42 9.59 9.99 2.28
CA GLY A 42 9.95 9.70 0.90
C GLY A 42 8.91 8.82 0.18
N LEU A 43 8.14 8.05 0.94
CA LEU A 43 7.10 7.16 0.42
C LEU A 43 5.69 7.74 0.64
N ALA A 44 5.49 8.52 1.70
CA ALA A 44 4.23 9.18 2.01
C ALA A 44 3.81 10.13 0.87
N GLY A 45 2.61 9.91 0.33
CA GLY A 45 2.06 10.71 -0.76
C GLY A 45 2.43 10.24 -2.17
N GLN A 46 3.24 9.18 -2.30
CA GLN A 46 3.47 8.52 -3.58
C GLN A 46 2.37 7.47 -3.84
N PRO A 47 1.89 7.34 -5.09
CA PRO A 47 0.91 6.32 -5.42
C PRO A 47 1.54 4.92 -5.33
N ILE A 48 0.72 3.92 -5.01
CA ILE A 48 1.17 2.55 -4.69
C ILE A 48 2.03 1.94 -5.81
N HIS A 49 1.68 2.21 -7.07
CA HIS A 49 2.43 1.70 -8.23
C HIS A 49 3.86 2.26 -8.31
N ALA A 50 4.09 3.48 -7.80
CA ALA A 50 5.43 4.06 -7.72
C ALA A 50 6.22 3.47 -6.54
N LEU A 51 5.52 2.95 -5.54
CA LEU A 51 6.08 2.34 -4.33
C LEU A 51 6.37 0.84 -4.50
N GLU A 52 5.75 0.16 -5.47
CA GLU A 52 5.93 -1.27 -5.75
C GLU A 52 7.41 -1.66 -5.95
N THR A 53 8.24 -0.75 -6.47
CA THR A 53 9.68 -0.97 -6.63
C THR A 53 10.45 -1.00 -5.30
N ASN A 54 9.94 -0.32 -4.28
CA ASN A 54 10.54 -0.27 -2.93
C ASN A 54 9.92 -1.31 -2.00
N TRP A 55 8.62 -1.55 -2.12
CA TRP A 55 7.91 -2.49 -1.26
C TRP A 55 8.11 -3.95 -1.65
N GLY A 56 8.45 -4.20 -2.92
CA GLY A 56 8.51 -5.55 -3.44
C GLY A 56 7.12 -6.21 -3.50
N PRO A 57 7.03 -7.54 -3.55
CA PRO A 57 5.76 -8.24 -3.68
C PRO A 57 4.90 -8.09 -2.41
N LEU A 58 3.81 -7.34 -2.52
CA LEU A 58 2.84 -7.13 -1.46
C LEU A 58 2.07 -8.42 -1.10
N ARG A 59 1.79 -8.59 0.19
CA ARG A 59 0.95 -9.66 0.73
C ARG A 59 -0.22 -9.05 1.51
N LEU A 60 -1.44 -9.55 1.27
CA LEU A 60 -2.61 -9.12 2.05
C LEU A 60 -2.55 -9.72 3.46
N GLU A 61 -2.64 -8.86 4.47
CA GLU A 61 -2.75 -9.26 5.89
C GLU A 61 -4.22 -9.22 6.34
N HIS A 62 -4.94 -8.18 5.96
CA HIS A 62 -6.35 -8.01 6.32
C HIS A 62 -7.09 -7.14 5.31
N ARG A 63 -8.34 -7.52 5.00
CA ARG A 63 -9.30 -6.71 4.25
C ARG A 63 -10.56 -6.57 5.11
N PRO A 64 -10.97 -5.34 5.46
CA PRO A 64 -12.25 -5.11 6.12
C PRO A 64 -13.40 -5.68 5.26
N THR A 65 -14.34 -6.37 5.90
CA THR A 65 -15.56 -6.92 5.27
C THR A 65 -16.70 -5.93 5.29
#